data_AF-A0AAV0VVL7-F1
#
_entry.id   AF-A0AAV0VVL7-F1
#
_cell.length_a   1.000
_cell.length_b   1.000
_cell.length_c   1.000
_cell.angle_alpha   90.00
_cell.angle_beta   90.00
_cell.angle_gamma   90.00
#
_symmetry.space_group_name_H-M   'P 1'
#
loop_
_entity.id
_entity.type
_entity.pdbx_description
1 polymer ?
#
loop_
_entity_poly.entity_id
_entity_poly.type
_entity_poly.pdbx_seq_one_letter_code
_entity_poly.pdbx_strand_id
1 'polypeptide(L)'
;MKKKTTKRKYAVHPLNGERRRKGQFQQIYGDLRQYPTKFFSFYRMSTQTFDEMLSIVKPNLSKLDNIKNDTITPEERLTITLK
;
A
#
# COMPACT_ATOMS: atom_id res chain seq x y z
N MET A 1 15.56 15.34 31.90
CA MET A 1 15.86 16.17 30.71
C MET A 1 14.61 16.21 29.81
N LYS A 2 14.00 17.38 29.57
CA LYS A 2 12.84 17.50 28.65
C LYS A 2 13.35 17.42 27.21
N LYS A 3 12.91 16.43 26.42
CA LYS A 3 13.21 16.36 24.97
C LYS A 3 12.66 17.62 24.30
N LYS A 4 13.52 18.45 23.71
CA LYS A 4 13.11 19.53 22.79
C LYS A 4 12.38 18.86 21.63
N THR A 5 11.05 18.97 21.58
CA THR A 5 10.28 18.56 20.41
C THR A 5 10.49 19.59 19.32
N THR A 6 11.29 19.25 18.31
CA THR A 6 11.32 20.03 17.07
C THR A 6 9.91 20.03 16.49
N LYS A 7 9.34 21.21 16.22
CA LYS A 7 8.05 21.31 15.54
C LYS A 7 8.22 20.66 14.17
N ARG A 8 7.51 19.55 13.94
CA ARG A 8 7.55 18.83 12.67
C ARG A 8 7.04 19.79 11.57
N LYS A 9 7.85 20.06 10.54
CA LYS A 9 7.48 20.96 9.42
C LYS A 9 6.18 20.52 8.73
N TYR A 10 5.96 19.21 8.62
CA TYR A 10 4.75 18.62 8.04
C TYR A 10 4.27 17.41 8.84
N ALA A 11 3.00 17.34 9.20
CA ALA A 11 2.41 16.14 9.83
C ALA A 11 2.43 14.91 8.89
N VAL A 12 2.23 15.14 7.59
CA VAL A 12 2.48 14.20 6.49
C VAL A 12 3.18 14.98 5.39
N HIS A 13 4.27 14.45 4.83
CA HIS A 13 5.02 15.16 3.79
C HIS A 13 4.17 15.29 2.51
N PRO A 14 4.15 16.43 1.81
CA PRO A 14 3.34 16.63 0.59
C PRO A 14 3.56 15.54 -0.49
N LEU A 15 4.78 15.03 -0.63
CA LEU A 15 5.09 13.91 -1.52
C LEU A 15 4.24 12.66 -1.24
N ASN A 16 3.95 12.38 0.04
CA ASN A 16 3.12 11.24 0.43
C ASN A 16 1.63 11.51 0.13
N GLY A 17 1.21 12.77 0.06
CA GLY A 17 -0.14 13.16 -0.39
C GLY A 17 -0.34 12.96 -1.90
N GLU A 18 0.73 12.99 -2.69
CA GLU A 18 0.66 12.69 -4.13
C GLU A 18 0.59 11.19 -4.43
N ARG A 19 0.71 10.31 -3.42
CA ARG A 19 0.71 8.85 -3.56
C ARG A 19 -0.50 8.32 -4.32
N ARG A 20 -1.70 8.89 -4.13
CA ARG A 20 -2.89 8.47 -4.90
C ARG A 20 -2.76 8.74 -6.41
N ARG A 21 -2.07 9.82 -6.77
CA ARG A 21 -1.95 10.29 -8.17
C ARG A 21 -0.72 9.72 -8.87
N LYS A 22 0.41 9.66 -8.17
CA LYS A 22 1.73 9.29 -8.71
C LYS A 22 2.27 7.98 -8.15
N GLY A 23 1.55 7.34 -7.23
CA GLY A 23 1.98 6.11 -6.60
C GLY A 23 1.99 4.97 -7.60
N GLN A 24 3.10 4.25 -7.64
CA GLN A 24 3.28 3.12 -8.56
C GLN A 24 2.13 2.12 -8.45
N PHE A 25 1.73 1.74 -7.22
CA PHE A 25 0.62 0.80 -7.01
C PHE A 25 -0.65 1.24 -7.73
N GLN A 26 -1.05 2.50 -7.57
CA GLN A 26 -2.27 3.05 -8.18
C GLN A 26 -2.20 3.04 -9.72
N GLN A 27 -0.99 3.15 -10.28
CA GLN A 27 -0.79 3.15 -11.72
C GLN A 27 -0.72 1.73 -12.32
N ILE A 28 -0.11 0.76 -11.63
CA ILE A 28 0.23 -0.53 -12.24
C ILE A 28 -0.63 -1.70 -11.77
N TYR A 29 -1.25 -1.61 -10.58
CA TYR A 29 -1.86 -2.77 -9.95
C TYR A 29 -3.05 -3.33 -10.74
N GLY A 30 -3.94 -2.44 -11.21
CA GLY A 30 -5.09 -2.82 -12.04
C GLY A 30 -4.67 -3.44 -13.36
N ASP A 31 -3.63 -2.87 -14.00
CA ASP A 31 -3.10 -3.38 -15.26
C ASP A 31 -2.43 -4.75 -15.07
N LEU A 32 -1.61 -4.92 -14.02
CA LEU A 32 -0.95 -6.19 -13.73
C LEU A 32 -1.95 -7.32 -13.57
N ARG A 33 -3.10 -7.09 -12.91
CA ARG A 33 -4.12 -8.12 -12.73
C ARG A 33 -4.74 -8.63 -14.03
N GLN A 34 -4.69 -7.85 -15.11
CA GLN A 34 -5.17 -8.26 -16.45
C GLN A 34 -4.18 -9.15 -17.20
N TYR A 35 -2.91 -9.19 -16.76
CA TYR A 35 -1.84 -9.93 -17.42
C TYR A 35 -1.21 -10.95 -16.45
N PRO A 36 -1.77 -12.16 -16.32
CA PRO A 36 -1.33 -13.15 -15.32
C PRO A 36 0.16 -13.49 -15.38
N THR A 37 0.76 -13.54 -16.58
CA THR A 37 2.20 -13.80 -16.75
C THR A 37 3.06 -12.66 -16.22
N LYS A 38 2.69 -11.41 -16.48
CA LYS A 38 3.36 -10.23 -15.90
C LYS A 38 3.12 -10.13 -14.41
N PHE A 39 1.90 -10.42 -13.95
CA PHE A 39 1.58 -10.47 -12.52
C PHE A 39 2.48 -11.47 -11.79
N PHE A 40 2.63 -12.68 -12.33
CA PHE A 40 3.51 -13.70 -11.79
C PHE A 40 4.98 -13.25 -11.80
N SER A 41 5.44 -12.61 -12.88
CA SER A 41 6.81 -12.06 -12.90
C SER A 41 7.02 -10.96 -11.86
N PHE A 42 5.99 -10.16 -11.57
CA PHE A 42 6.07 -9.04 -10.64
C PHE A 42 6.01 -9.50 -9.18
N TYR A 43 5.01 -10.32 -8.83
CA TYR A 43 4.75 -10.75 -7.44
C TYR A 43 5.29 -12.14 -7.10
N ARG A 44 5.83 -12.87 -8.08
CA ARG A 44 6.30 -14.27 -7.94
C ARG A 44 5.20 -15.26 -7.51
N MET A 45 3.94 -14.90 -7.76
CA MET A 45 2.77 -15.73 -7.46
C MET A 45 1.60 -15.39 -8.40
N SER A 46 0.62 -16.28 -8.47
CA SER A 46 -0.60 -16.03 -9.26
C SER A 46 -1.46 -14.94 -8.60
N THR A 47 -2.39 -14.36 -9.36
CA THR A 47 -3.40 -13.44 -8.83
C THR A 47 -4.23 -14.09 -7.73
N GLN A 48 -4.59 -15.36 -7.89
CA GLN A 48 -5.34 -16.12 -6.89
C GLN A 48 -4.57 -16.28 -5.58
N THR A 49 -3.30 -16.70 -5.65
CA THR A 49 -2.46 -16.85 -4.45
C THR A 49 -2.25 -15.51 -3.74
N PHE A 50 -2.12 -14.42 -4.51
CA PHE A 50 -2.06 -13.08 -3.95
C PHE A 50 -3.36 -12.73 -3.22
N ASP A 51 -4.52 -13.03 -3.79
CA ASP A 51 -5.84 -12.77 -3.18
C ASP A 51 -6.07 -13.58 -1.91
N GLU A 52 -5.66 -14.85 -1.90
CA GLU A 52 -5.69 -15.71 -0.72
C GLU A 52 -4.80 -15.14 0.39
N MET A 53 -3.56 -14.78 0.08
CA MET A 53 -2.65 -14.15 1.03
C MET A 53 -3.22 -12.82 1.55
N LEU A 54 -3.76 -11.99 0.66
CA LEU A 54 -4.41 -10.75 1.03
C LEU A 54 -5.58 -11.00 1.98
N SER A 55 -6.41 -12.02 1.76
CA SER A 55 -7.54 -12.35 2.63
C SER A 55 -7.12 -12.70 4.06
N ILE A 56 -5.99 -13.41 4.20
CA ILE A 56 -5.43 -13.82 5.51
C ILE A 56 -4.85 -12.61 6.25
N VAL A 57 -4.17 -11.73 5.50
CA VAL A 57 -3.41 -10.64 6.08
C VAL A 57 -4.29 -9.39 6.29
N LYS A 58 -5.36 -9.22 5.50
CA LYS A 58 -6.29 -8.08 5.56
C LYS A 58 -6.84 -7.79 6.97
N PRO A 59 -7.34 -8.77 7.76
CA PRO A 59 -7.80 -8.53 9.13
C PRO A 59 -6.73 -7.93 10.05
N ASN A 60 -5.45 -8.31 9.85
CA ASN A 60 -4.32 -7.81 10.62
C ASN A 60 -3.80 -6.46 10.12
N LEU A 61 -4.12 -6.08 8.88
CA LEU A 61 -3.69 -4.83 8.26
C LEU A 61 -4.74 -3.73 8.26
N SER A 62 -6.01 -4.08 8.38
CA SER A 62 -7.12 -3.14 8.52
C SER A 62 -7.01 -2.42 9.86
N LYS A 63 -6.33 -1.26 9.86
CA LYS A 63 -6.51 -0.26 10.92
C LYS A 63 -7.90 0.32 10.72
N LEU A 64 -8.70 0.42 11.80
CA LEU A 64 -10.02 1.06 11.81
C LEU A 64 -10.01 2.26 10.86
N ASP A 65 -10.83 2.17 9.81
CA ASP A 65 -11.01 3.22 8.80
C ASP A 65 -11.59 4.45 9.48
N ASN A 66 -10.70 5.23 10.11
CA ASN A 66 -11.00 6.59 10.48
C ASN A 66 -11.11 7.34 9.16
N ILE A 67 -12.35 7.62 8.75
CA ILE A 67 -12.88 8.32 7.56
C ILE A 67 -12.00 9.48 7.02
N LYS A 68 -11.05 9.97 7.81
CA LYS A 68 -10.22 11.15 7.55
C LYS A 68 -8.79 10.85 7.07
N ASN A 69 -8.33 9.61 7.10
CA ASN A 69 -6.92 9.30 6.82
C ASN A 69 -6.75 8.60 5.48
N ASP A 70 -5.83 9.14 4.67
CA ASP A 70 -5.33 8.56 3.42
C ASP A 70 -4.49 7.30 3.70
N THR A 71 -5.13 6.31 4.32
CA THR A 71 -4.50 5.08 4.79
C THR A 71 -4.05 4.25 3.59
N ILE A 72 -2.87 3.64 3.71
CA ILE A 72 -2.35 2.71 2.72
C ILE A 72 -3.18 1.43 2.80
N THR A 73 -3.84 1.06 1.70
CA THR A 73 -4.72 -0.10 1.68
C THR A 73 -3.93 -1.40 1.93
N PRO A 74 -4.56 -2.46 2.46
CA PRO A 74 -3.90 -3.75 2.64
C PRO A 74 -3.23 -4.29 1.37
N GLU A 75 -3.84 -4.07 0.20
CA GLU A 75 -3.33 -4.44 -1.12
C GLU A 75 -2.03 -3.71 -1.46
N GLU A 76 -2.01 -2.40 -1.20
CA GLU A 76 -0.84 -1.56 -1.47
C GLU A 76 0.29 -1.88 -0.48
N ARG A 77 -0.04 -2.14 0.79
CA ARG A 77 0.94 -2.61 1.80
C ARG A 77 1.55 -3.94 1.41
N LEU A 78 0.72 -4.90 0.99
CA LEU A 78 1.19 -6.20 0.53
C LEU A 78 2.08 -6.03 -0.71
N THR A 79 1.70 -5.15 -1.63
CA THR A 79 2.51 -4.85 -2.82
C THR A 79 3.88 -4.29 -2.48
N ILE A 80 3.96 -3.32 -1.56
CA ILE A 80 5.24 -2.75 -1.11
C ILE A 80 6.12 -3.81 -0.44
N THR A 81 5.50 -4.81 0.22
CA THR A 81 6.21 -5.85 0.96
C THR A 81 6.77 -6.95 0.05
N LEU A 82 6.06 -7.29 -1.03
CA LEU A 82 6.42 -8.36 -1.94
C LEU A 82 7.32 -7.93 -3.11
N LYS A 83 7.33 -6.63 -3.42
CA LYS A 83 8.10 -6.07 -4.55
C LYS A 83 9.61 -6.15 -4.32
#